data_AF-A0A8S2LUX3-F1
#
_entry.id   AF-A0A8S2LUX3-F1
#
_cell.length_a   1.000
_cell.length_b   1.000
_cell.length_c   1.000
_cell.angle_alpha   90.00
_cell.angle_beta   90.00
_cell.angle_gamma   90.00
#
_symmetry.space_group_name_H-M   'P 1'
#
loop_
_entity.id
_entity.type
_entity.pdbx_description
1 polymer ?
#
loop_
_entity_poly.entity_id
_entity_poly.type
_entity_poly.pdbx_seq_one_letter_code
_entity_poly.pdbx_strand_id
1 'polypeptide(L)' 'LITNLTTGYNKNIRPDDQVSVAITASLKQILALNEKQQIMTPSSFISQTWADSRLS' A
#
# COMPACT_ATOMS: atom_id res chain seq x y z
N LEU A 1 8.77 -22.95 0.34
CA LEU A 1 9.13 -21.58 -0.13
C LEU A 1 8.59 -20.52 0.82
N ILE A 2 7.27 -20.35 0.96
CA ILE A 2 6.66 -19.36 1.87
C ILE A 2 7.12 -19.52 3.33
N THR A 3 7.16 -20.76 3.83
CA THR A 3 7.67 -21.07 5.19
C THR A 3 9.13 -20.66 5.38
N ASN A 4 9.97 -20.76 4.36
CA ASN A 4 11.37 -20.35 4.45
C ASN A 4 11.51 -18.82 4.47
N LEU A 5 10.71 -18.10 3.66
CA LEU A 5 10.71 -16.64 3.61
C LEU A 5 10.10 -15.99 4.87
N THR A 6 9.21 -16.70 5.56
CA THR A 6 8.51 -16.19 6.75
C THR A 6 9.20 -16.59 8.06
N THR A 7 10.15 -17.53 8.03
CA THR A 7 10.89 -17.95 9.22
C THR A 7 11.92 -16.88 9.59
N GLY A 8 11.74 -16.21 10.74
CA GLY A 8 12.63 -15.15 11.21
C GLY A 8 12.39 -13.77 10.57
N TYR A 9 11.41 -13.65 9.67
CA TYR A 9 11.04 -12.38 9.06
C TYR A 9 10.17 -11.53 10.00
N ASN A 10 10.62 -10.31 10.31
CA ASN A 10 9.86 -9.36 11.11
C ASN A 10 9.26 -8.25 10.23
N LYS A 11 7.94 -8.30 10.04
CA LYS A 11 7.18 -7.34 9.23
C LYS A 11 7.23 -5.89 9.70
N ASN A 12 7.57 -5.64 10.97
CA ASN A 12 7.62 -4.29 11.54
C ASN A 12 8.97 -3.60 11.30
N ILE A 13 9.98 -4.34 10.85
CA ILE A 13 11.32 -3.81 10.55
C ILE A 13 11.36 -3.43 9.08
N ARG A 14 11.72 -2.18 8.80
CA ARG A 14 11.96 -1.67 7.45
C ARG A 14 13.09 -2.49 6.79
N PRO A 15 12.95 -2.91 5.52
CA PRO A 15 13.93 -3.78 4.88
C PRO A 15 15.30 -3.12 4.65
N ASP A 16 15.34 -1.84 4.30
CA ASP A 16 16.56 -1.07 4.05
C ASP A 16 16.46 0.34 4.66
N ASP A 17 17.58 1.06 4.78
CA ASP A 17 17.60 2.43 5.32
C ASP A 17 16.67 3.38 4.55
N GLN A 18 16.64 3.24 3.22
CA GLN A 18 15.75 3.96 2.31
C GLN A 18 14.92 2.97 1.48
N VAL A 19 13.59 3.10 1.55
CA VAL A 19 12.66 2.28 0.76
C VAL A 19 11.88 3.19 -0.19
N SER A 20 12.10 3.00 -1.48
CA SER A 20 11.31 3.65 -2.52
C SER A 20 9.98 2.93 -2.67
N VAL A 21 8.88 3.62 -2.31
CA VAL A 21 7.52 3.10 -2.45
C VAL A 21 6.86 3.82 -3.63
N ALA A 22 6.56 3.07 -4.69
CA ALA A 22 5.78 3.57 -5.80
C ALA A 22 4.29 3.47 -5.45
N ILE A 23 3.62 4.62 -5.36
CA ILE A 23 2.19 4.69 -5.04
C ILE A 23 1.45 5.11 -6.31
N THR A 24 0.48 4.30 -6.72
CA THR A 24 -0.41 4.61 -7.84
C THR A 24 -1.85 4.61 -7.34
N ALA A 25 -2.52 5.75 -7.44
CA ALA A 25 -3.93 5.87 -7.12
C ALA A 25 -4.74 5.87 -8.41
N SER A 26 -5.70 4.95 -8.53
CA SER A 26 -6.65 4.87 -9.63
C SER A 26 -8.05 5.11 -9.08
N LEU A 27 -8.64 6.24 -9.41
CA LEU A 27 -10.02 6.53 -9.07
C LEU A 27 -10.94 5.71 -9.98
N LYS A 28 -11.85 4.90 -9.40
CA LYS A 28 -12.86 4.18 -10.19
C LYS A 28 -14.14 4.99 -10.34
N GLN A 29 -14.71 5.44 -9.22
CA GLN A 29 -15.95 6.21 -9.23
C GLN A 29 -16.08 7.04 -7.96
N ILE A 30 -16.93 8.07 -7.98
CA ILE A 30 -17.33 8.82 -6.80
C ILE A 30 -18.68 8.26 -6.34
N LEU A 31 -18.71 7.69 -5.14
CA LEU A 31 -19.91 7.02 -4.59
C LEU A 31 -20.88 8.02 -3.97
N ALA A 32 -20.35 9.06 -3.33
CA ALA A 32 -21.16 10.08 -2.68
C ALA A 32 -20.40 11.40 -2.61
N LEU A 33 -21.15 12.50 -2.72
CA LEU A 33 -20.69 13.85 -2.45
C LEU A 33 -21.66 14.48 -1.46
N ASN A 34 -21.17 14.82 -0.27
CA ASN A 34 -21.92 15.59 0.70
C ASN A 34 -21.43 17.03 0.65
N GLU A 35 -22.15 17.88 -0.08
CA GLU A 35 -21.79 19.29 -0.30
C GLU A 35 -21.84 20.12 0.98
N LYS A 36 -22.82 19.83 1.87
CA LYS A 36 -22.99 20.54 3.14
C LYS A 36 -21.81 20.32 4.09
N GLN A 37 -21.20 19.12 4.04
CA GLN A 37 -20.04 18.75 4.85
C GLN A 37 -18.72 18.82 4.07
N GLN A 38 -18.78 19.08 2.76
CA GLN A 38 -17.63 19.03 1.83
C GLN A 38 -16.87 17.70 1.85
N ILE A 39 -17.58 16.59 2.01
CA ILE A 39 -16.99 15.25 2.05
C ILE A 39 -17.27 14.53 0.73
N MET A 40 -16.22 14.11 0.04
CA MET A 40 -16.28 13.24 -1.13
C MET A 40 -15.90 11.82 -0.74
N THR A 41 -16.73 10.84 -1.11
CA THR A 41 -16.45 9.42 -0.90
C THR A 41 -16.12 8.76 -2.24
N PRO A 42 -14.82 8.70 -2.62
CA PRO A 42 -14.39 7.99 -3.81
C PRO A 42 -14.23 6.49 -3.56
N SER A 43 -14.57 5.68 -4.55
CA SER A 43 -14.04 4.33 -4.69
C SER A 43 -12.73 4.43 -5.49
N SER A 44 -11.60 4.20 -4.84
CA SER A 44 -10.29 4.20 -5.47
C SER A 44 -9.54 2.89 -5.21
N PHE A 45 -8.64 2.55 -6.12
CA PHE A 45 -7.65 1.50 -5.95
C PHE A 45 -6.30 2.17 -5.72
N ILE A 46 -5.65 1.81 -4.63
CA ILE A 46 -4.31 2.29 -4.31
C ILE A 46 -3.37 1.10 -4.45
N SER A 47 -2.55 1.13 -5.49
CA SER A 47 -1.46 0.19 -5.67
C SER A 47 -0.22 0.75 -5.00
N GLN A 48 0.46 -0.09 -4.22
CA GLN A 48 1.71 0.25 -3.58
C GLN A 48 2.71 -0.85 -3.93
N THR A 49 3.85 -0.45 -4.49
CA THR A 49 4.90 -1.37 -4.90
C THR A 49 6.21 -0.94 -4.26
N TRP A 50 6.86 -1.86 -3.57
CA TRP A 50 8.20 -1.69 -3.01
C TRP A 50 8.96 -3.02 -3.08
N ALA A 51 10.28 -2.94 -2.95
CA ALA A 51 11.15 -4.09 -2.86
C ALA A 51 11.50 -4.40 -1.40
N ASP A 52 11.61 -5.67 -1.06
CA ASP A 52 12.14 -6.14 0.22
C ASP A 52 13.27 -7.13 -0.07
N SER A 53 14.51 -6.76 0.29
CA SER A 53 15.71 -7.56 0.05
C SER A 53 15.71 -8.91 0.78
N ARG A 54 14.92 -9.05 1.84
CA ARG A 54 14.83 -10.27 2.67
C ARG A 54 13.89 -11.31 2.11
N LEU A 55 13.07 -10.94 1.12
CA LEU A 55 12.10 -11.82 0.46
C LEU A 55 12.61 -12.39 -0.87
N SER A 56 13.88 -12.15 -1.21
CA SER A 56 14.55 -12.65 -2.41
C SER A 56 15.13 -14.06 -2.25
#